data_AF-A0A8H2XBN4-F1
#
_entry.id   AF-A0A8H2XBN4-F1
#
_cell.length_a   1.000
_cell.length_b   1.000
_cell.length_c   1.000
_cell.angle_alpha   90.00
_cell.angle_beta   90.00
_cell.angle_gamma   90.00
#
_symmetry.space_group_name_H-M   'P 1'
#
loop_
_entity.id
_entity.type
_entity.pdbx_description
1 polymer ?
#
loop_
_entity_poly.entity_id
_entity_poly.type
_entity_poly.pdbx_seq_one_letter_code
_entity_poly.pdbx_strand_id
1 'polypeptide(L)'
;LFDLMWADRKSFLQALVNDSSSACGLSGLFFCLTRYVSRAREFQRDPGGEILKFRLKELGTRYILIASETQSEATVLMINSHECTRKWNDTPKHVDPEDSRVMMSAYIKQLSDDRDPMEVARDPSIIPSFVPLVTDAKTQDLLPQAMQCTVKYGWCTLLDEYEADKLEALVDVICGSLSLMIFTLAQYLLHGLQEVGSANHVTPPAPSEFNCPYNAF
;
A
#
# COMPACT_ATOMS: atom_id res chain seq x y z
N LEU A 1 1.74 -25.48 0.48
CA LEU A 1 2.62 -24.47 -0.17
C LEU A 1 1.97 -23.09 -0.17
N PHE A 2 0.77 -22.94 -0.72
CA PHE A 2 0.11 -21.62 -0.78
C PHE A 2 -0.16 -21.00 0.60
N ASP A 3 -0.65 -21.78 1.57
CA ASP A 3 -0.85 -21.29 2.93
C ASP A 3 0.45 -20.85 3.61
N LEU A 4 1.58 -21.50 3.26
CA LEU A 4 2.91 -21.11 3.74
C LEU A 4 3.31 -19.75 3.14
N MET A 5 3.18 -19.58 1.83
CA MET A 5 3.47 -18.30 1.17
C MET A 5 2.59 -17.16 1.69
N TRP A 6 1.33 -17.45 2.01
CA TRP A 6 0.41 -16.48 2.59
C TRP A 6 0.77 -16.10 4.03
N ALA A 7 1.10 -17.09 4.87
CA ALA A 7 1.53 -16.88 6.25
C ALA A 7 2.82 -16.05 6.30
N ASP A 8 3.77 -16.36 5.42
CA ASP A 8 5.09 -15.75 5.37
C ASP A 8 5.19 -14.61 4.34
N ARG A 9 4.06 -14.03 3.90
CA ARG A 9 4.01 -13.04 2.80
C ARG A 9 4.90 -11.81 3.02
N LYS A 10 5.13 -11.41 4.28
CA LYS A 10 6.09 -10.36 4.67
C LYS A 10 7.52 -10.80 4.34
N SER A 11 7.93 -11.94 4.88
CA SER A 11 9.28 -12.49 4.68
C SER A 11 9.54 -12.83 3.21
N PHE A 12 8.52 -13.27 2.49
CA PHE A 12 8.57 -13.49 1.05
C PHE A 12 8.91 -12.20 0.28
N LEU A 13 8.21 -11.10 0.56
CA LEU A 13 8.51 -9.81 -0.07
C LEU A 13 9.91 -9.31 0.32
N GLN A 14 10.27 -9.40 1.60
CA GLN A 14 11.60 -8.99 2.10
C GLN A 14 12.73 -9.76 1.42
N ALA A 15 12.59 -11.08 1.26
CA ALA A 15 13.57 -11.91 0.58
C ALA A 15 13.80 -11.43 -0.86
N LEU A 16 12.72 -11.13 -1.58
CA LEU A 16 12.79 -10.69 -2.97
C LEU A 16 13.28 -9.24 -3.13
N VAL A 17 13.01 -8.36 -2.16
CA VAL A 17 13.61 -7.01 -2.11
C VAL A 17 15.14 -7.10 -1.98
N ASN A 18 15.62 -8.05 -1.19
CA ASN A 18 17.05 -8.24 -0.92
C ASN A 18 17.78 -9.01 -2.02
N ASP A 19 17.08 -9.85 -2.77
CA ASP A 19 17.64 -10.63 -3.87
C ASP A 19 16.70 -10.62 -5.08
N SER A 20 16.80 -9.56 -5.89
CA SER A 20 15.99 -9.40 -7.09
C SER A 20 16.33 -10.42 -8.19
N SER A 21 17.49 -11.07 -8.12
CA SER A 21 17.92 -12.08 -9.09
C SER A 21 17.16 -13.40 -8.94
N SER A 22 16.76 -13.74 -7.71
CA SER A 22 15.96 -14.94 -7.40
C SER A 22 14.46 -14.76 -7.62
N ALA A 23 14.00 -13.55 -7.97
CA ALA A 23 12.61 -13.30 -8.38
C ALA A 23 12.28 -13.91 -9.77
N CYS A 24 13.28 -14.33 -10.54
CA CYS A 24 13.12 -14.90 -11.88
C CYS A 24 12.24 -16.16 -11.86
N GLY A 25 11.09 -16.12 -12.52
CA GLY A 25 10.22 -17.28 -12.77
C GLY A 25 9.03 -17.44 -11.82
N LEU A 26 8.96 -16.66 -10.73
CA LEU A 26 7.81 -16.69 -9.82
C LEU A 26 6.53 -16.19 -10.49
N SER A 27 6.61 -15.19 -11.38
CA SER A 27 5.44 -14.69 -12.09
C SER A 27 4.76 -15.76 -12.95
N GLY A 28 5.53 -16.66 -13.57
CA GLY A 28 5.02 -17.78 -14.36
C GLY A 28 4.30 -18.82 -13.49
N LEU A 29 4.86 -19.15 -12.32
CA LEU A 29 4.21 -20.03 -11.35
C LEU A 29 2.89 -19.42 -10.87
N PHE A 30 2.92 -18.15 -10.48
CA PHE A 30 1.75 -17.41 -10.03
C PHE A 30 0.68 -17.33 -11.12
N PHE A 31 1.06 -17.06 -12.37
CA PHE A 31 0.16 -17.04 -13.49
C PHE A 31 -0.53 -18.39 -13.71
N CYS A 32 0.22 -19.49 -13.66
CA CYS A 32 -0.32 -20.85 -13.78
C CYS A 32 -1.30 -21.18 -12.64
N LEU A 33 -0.93 -20.87 -11.39
CA LEU A 33 -1.80 -21.06 -10.23
C LEU A 33 -3.09 -20.26 -10.35
N THR A 34 -2.97 -19.00 -10.75
CA THR A 34 -4.08 -18.08 -10.97
C THR A 34 -5.03 -18.59 -12.05
N ARG A 35 -4.49 -19.02 -13.20
CA ARG A 35 -5.27 -19.67 -14.28
C ARG A 35 -5.98 -20.93 -13.81
N TYR A 36 -5.32 -21.76 -12.99
CA TYR A 36 -5.91 -22.97 -12.42
C TYR A 36 -7.10 -22.61 -11.51
N VAL A 37 -6.90 -21.70 -10.56
CA VAL A 37 -7.93 -21.26 -9.61
C VAL A 37 -9.12 -20.61 -10.32
N SER A 38 -8.89 -19.79 -11.35
CA SER A 38 -9.97 -19.17 -12.12
C SER A 38 -10.81 -20.17 -12.91
N ARG A 39 -10.25 -21.32 -13.32
CA ARG A 39 -10.92 -22.29 -14.20
C ARG A 39 -11.49 -23.50 -13.48
N ALA A 40 -10.91 -23.91 -12.35
CA ALA A 40 -11.35 -25.09 -11.65
C ALA A 40 -12.70 -24.84 -10.96
N ARG A 41 -13.71 -25.64 -11.32
CA ARG A 41 -15.11 -25.49 -10.87
C ARG A 41 -15.26 -25.51 -9.35
N GLU A 42 -14.35 -26.22 -8.67
CA GLU A 42 -14.29 -26.30 -7.21
C GLU A 42 -14.13 -24.92 -6.56
N PHE A 43 -13.29 -24.03 -7.10
CA PHE A 43 -13.07 -22.68 -6.55
C PHE A 43 -14.07 -21.64 -7.03
N GLN A 44 -14.96 -21.97 -7.96
CA GLN A 44 -16.01 -21.04 -8.41
C GLN A 44 -17.26 -21.10 -7.54
N ARG A 45 -17.49 -22.21 -6.82
CA ARG A 45 -18.71 -22.42 -6.01
C ARG A 45 -18.45 -22.42 -4.51
N ASP A 46 -17.18 -22.53 -4.11
CA ASP A 46 -16.77 -22.65 -2.72
C ASP A 46 -16.30 -21.31 -2.14
N PRO A 47 -16.73 -20.93 -0.92
CA PRO A 47 -16.21 -19.75 -0.21
C PRO A 47 -14.69 -19.76 -0.02
N GLY A 48 -14.06 -20.92 0.08
CA GLY A 48 -12.60 -21.06 0.12
C GLY A 48 -11.93 -20.64 -1.18
N GLY A 49 -12.61 -20.79 -2.32
CA GLY A 49 -12.16 -20.28 -3.62
C GLY A 49 -12.03 -18.76 -3.66
N GLU A 50 -12.98 -18.03 -3.06
CA GLU A 50 -12.91 -16.56 -2.95
C GLU A 50 -11.76 -16.10 -2.05
N ILE A 51 -11.52 -16.81 -0.95
CA ILE A 51 -10.36 -16.55 -0.07
C ILE A 51 -9.06 -16.77 -0.85
N LEU A 52 -8.97 -17.84 -1.64
CA LEU A 52 -7.79 -18.15 -2.43
C LEU A 52 -7.52 -17.06 -3.49
N LYS A 53 -8.56 -16.61 -4.22
CA LYS A 53 -8.44 -15.50 -5.19
C LYS A 53 -7.99 -14.21 -4.52
N PHE A 54 -8.54 -13.87 -3.35
CA PHE A 54 -8.13 -12.71 -2.56
C PHE A 54 -6.64 -12.77 -2.22
N ARG A 55 -6.18 -13.90 -1.69
CA ARG A 55 -4.79 -14.11 -1.30
C ARG A 55 -3.85 -14.05 -2.52
N LEU A 56 -4.25 -14.65 -3.64
CA LEU A 56 -3.50 -14.60 -4.90
C LEU A 56 -3.36 -13.16 -5.41
N LYS A 57 -4.45 -12.40 -5.37
CA LYS A 57 -4.42 -10.98 -5.74
C LYS A 57 -3.44 -10.21 -4.86
N GLU A 58 -3.49 -10.36 -3.54
CA GLU A 58 -2.56 -9.67 -2.64
C GLU A 58 -1.10 -10.08 -2.83
N LEU A 59 -0.83 -11.38 -2.99
CA LEU A 59 0.53 -11.82 -3.30
C LEU A 59 1.02 -11.24 -4.62
N GLY A 60 0.15 -11.16 -5.63
CA GLY A 60 0.46 -10.53 -6.91
C GLY A 60 0.73 -9.03 -6.79
N THR A 61 -0.13 -8.30 -6.06
CA THR A 61 0.05 -6.86 -5.85
C THR A 61 1.26 -6.54 -4.95
N ARG A 62 1.65 -7.44 -4.04
CA ARG A 62 2.93 -7.33 -3.33
C ARG A 62 4.11 -7.55 -4.29
N TYR A 63 4.01 -8.56 -5.15
CA TYR A 63 5.08 -8.91 -6.08
C TYR A 63 5.31 -7.85 -7.17
N ILE A 64 4.26 -7.17 -7.67
CA ILE A 64 4.43 -6.12 -8.69
C ILE A 64 5.28 -4.93 -8.19
N LEU A 65 5.33 -4.68 -6.87
CA LEU A 65 6.17 -3.62 -6.27
C LEU A 65 7.67 -3.82 -6.47
N ILE A 66 8.08 -5.05 -6.80
CA ILE A 66 9.50 -5.44 -6.90
C ILE A 66 9.79 -6.21 -8.19
N ALA A 67 8.77 -6.46 -9.01
CA ALA A 67 8.90 -7.21 -10.24
C ALA A 67 9.82 -6.46 -11.21
N SER A 68 10.72 -7.20 -11.85
CA SER A 68 11.43 -6.70 -13.02
C SER A 68 10.48 -6.57 -14.21
N GLU A 69 10.88 -5.79 -15.21
CA GLU A 69 10.12 -5.58 -16.45
C GLU A 69 9.63 -6.90 -17.06
N THR A 70 10.52 -7.90 -17.15
CA THR A 70 10.22 -9.23 -17.71
C THR A 70 9.15 -10.02 -16.94
N GLN A 71 8.91 -9.69 -15.68
CA GLN A 71 7.94 -10.37 -14.81
C GLN A 71 6.65 -9.55 -14.63
N SER A 72 6.65 -8.26 -15.01
CA SER A 72 5.55 -7.33 -14.79
C SER A 72 4.28 -7.79 -15.51
N GLU A 73 4.38 -8.18 -16.79
CA GLU A 73 3.22 -8.57 -17.60
C GLU A 73 2.46 -9.78 -17.03
N ALA A 74 3.16 -10.86 -16.71
CA ALA A 74 2.55 -12.05 -16.10
C ALA A 74 1.92 -11.74 -14.74
N THR A 75 2.52 -10.81 -13.99
CA THR A 75 2.01 -10.37 -12.68
C THR A 75 0.73 -9.55 -12.82
N VAL A 76 0.67 -8.61 -13.76
CA VAL A 76 -0.54 -7.83 -14.08
C VAL A 76 -1.68 -8.75 -14.50
N LEU A 77 -1.42 -9.72 -15.38
CA LEU A 77 -2.42 -10.70 -15.81
C LEU A 77 -2.96 -11.53 -14.63
N MET A 78 -2.12 -11.89 -13.66
CA MET A 78 -2.58 -12.53 -12.43
C MET A 78 -3.51 -11.61 -11.66
N ILE A 79 -3.10 -10.37 -11.38
CA ILE A 79 -3.86 -9.42 -10.54
C ILE A 79 -5.25 -9.17 -11.14
N ASN A 80 -5.32 -9.01 -12.46
CA ASN A 80 -6.56 -8.66 -13.18
C ASN A 80 -7.48 -9.86 -13.43
N SER A 81 -6.99 -11.09 -13.27
CA SER A 81 -7.82 -12.29 -13.44
C SER A 81 -8.78 -12.57 -12.27
N HIS A 82 -8.66 -11.80 -11.19
CA HIS A 82 -9.44 -11.95 -9.97
C HIS A 82 -10.11 -10.62 -9.63
N GLU A 83 -11.40 -10.53 -9.95
CA GLU A 83 -12.27 -9.51 -9.37
C GLU A 83 -12.40 -9.82 -7.87
N CYS A 84 -12.03 -8.85 -7.04
CA CYS A 84 -12.24 -8.98 -5.60
C CYS A 84 -13.46 -8.18 -5.20
N THR A 85 -14.18 -8.70 -4.20
CA THR A 85 -15.30 -7.99 -3.58
C THR A 85 -14.86 -6.63 -3.02
N ARG A 86 -15.83 -5.75 -2.79
CA ARG A 86 -15.64 -4.40 -2.21
C ARG A 86 -14.73 -4.37 -0.97
N LYS A 87 -14.71 -5.46 -0.18
CA LYS A 87 -13.84 -5.64 1.00
C LYS A 87 -12.33 -5.55 0.71
N TRP A 88 -11.93 -5.69 -0.54
CA TRP A 88 -10.53 -5.50 -0.96
C TRP A 88 -10.02 -4.11 -0.62
N ASN A 89 -10.80 -3.06 -0.88
CA ASN A 89 -10.38 -1.68 -0.66
C ASN A 89 -10.49 -1.24 0.81
N ASP A 90 -11.16 -2.02 1.65
CA ASP A 90 -11.44 -1.66 3.05
C ASP A 90 -10.49 -2.33 4.05
N THR A 91 -9.56 -3.17 3.58
CA THR A 91 -8.68 -3.96 4.44
C THR A 91 -7.23 -3.50 4.34
N PRO A 92 -6.53 -3.25 5.46
CA PRO A 92 -5.09 -3.03 5.45
C PRO A 92 -4.38 -4.20 4.77
N LYS A 93 -3.38 -3.87 3.96
CA LYS A 93 -2.60 -4.85 3.19
C LYS A 93 -1.24 -5.15 3.82
N HIS A 94 -0.86 -4.45 4.89
CA HIS A 94 0.33 -4.75 5.68
C HIS A 94 0.02 -5.74 6.80
N VAL A 95 1.00 -6.56 7.19
CA VAL A 95 0.92 -7.46 8.35
C VAL A 95 1.20 -6.70 9.64
N ASP A 96 2.17 -5.80 9.60
CA ASP A 96 2.64 -4.98 10.71
C ASP A 96 3.29 -3.69 10.16
N PRO A 97 3.70 -2.74 11.02
CA PRO A 97 4.32 -1.50 10.58
C PRO A 97 5.63 -1.66 9.79
N GLU A 98 6.38 -2.74 10.02
CA GLU A 98 7.62 -3.00 9.28
C GLU A 98 7.30 -3.47 7.85
N ASP A 99 6.32 -4.36 7.68
CA ASP A 99 5.81 -4.78 6.37
C ASP A 99 5.26 -3.59 5.58
N SER A 100 4.51 -2.70 6.25
CA SER A 100 4.06 -1.44 5.66
C SER A 100 5.21 -0.60 5.12
N ARG A 101 6.26 -0.42 5.93
CA ARG A 101 7.45 0.36 5.55
C ARG A 101 8.15 -0.26 4.34
N VAL A 102 8.35 -1.57 4.34
CA VAL A 102 8.96 -2.30 3.21
C VAL A 102 8.15 -2.10 1.92
N MET A 103 6.82 -2.27 1.98
CA MET A 103 5.97 -2.07 0.81
C MET A 103 5.97 -0.63 0.31
N MET A 104 5.90 0.35 1.22
CA MET A 104 5.93 1.77 0.85
C MET A 104 7.28 2.17 0.24
N SER A 105 8.39 1.68 0.79
CA SER A 105 9.72 1.88 0.22
C SER A 105 9.89 1.19 -1.14
N ALA A 106 9.35 -0.02 -1.31
CA ALA A 106 9.36 -0.73 -2.59
C ALA A 106 8.54 0.03 -3.65
N TYR A 107 7.36 0.53 -3.28
CA TYR A 107 6.54 1.40 -4.12
C TYR A 107 7.31 2.62 -4.60
N ILE A 108 7.87 3.39 -3.65
CA ILE A 108 8.65 4.58 -3.96
C ILE A 108 9.79 4.22 -4.89
N LYS A 109 10.57 3.18 -4.58
CA LYS A 109 11.68 2.73 -5.42
C LYS A 109 11.23 2.38 -6.84
N GLN A 110 10.14 1.63 -6.98
CA GLN A 110 9.61 1.21 -8.27
C GLN A 110 9.19 2.39 -9.15
N LEU A 111 8.65 3.46 -8.56
CA LEU A 111 8.21 4.66 -9.28
C LEU A 111 9.26 5.78 -9.37
N SER A 112 10.31 5.74 -8.56
CA SER A 112 11.41 6.72 -8.60
C SER A 112 12.55 6.28 -9.50
N ASP A 113 12.60 5.00 -9.86
CA ASP A 113 13.48 4.52 -10.91
C ASP A 113 13.15 5.25 -12.22
N ASP A 114 14.14 5.87 -12.88
CA ASP A 114 13.97 6.58 -14.16
C ASP A 114 13.67 5.64 -15.34
N ARG A 115 13.23 4.41 -15.04
CA ARG A 115 12.63 3.49 -16.00
C ARG A 115 11.38 4.13 -16.58
N ASP A 116 11.11 3.82 -17.84
CA ASP A 116 9.90 4.30 -18.50
C ASP A 116 8.68 3.85 -17.67
N PRO A 117 7.80 4.75 -17.22
CA PRO A 117 6.55 4.40 -16.53
C PRO A 117 5.73 3.33 -17.27
N MET A 118 5.88 3.22 -18.59
CA MET A 118 5.28 2.17 -19.42
C MET A 118 5.94 0.79 -19.25
N GLU A 119 7.23 0.72 -18.93
CA GLU A 119 7.94 -0.53 -18.59
C GLU A 119 7.51 -1.04 -17.21
N VAL A 120 7.06 -0.15 -16.33
CA VAL A 120 6.67 -0.48 -14.96
C VAL A 120 5.32 -1.21 -14.91
N ALA A 121 4.33 -0.83 -15.72
CA ALA A 121 3.05 -1.54 -15.76
C ALA A 121 2.25 -1.30 -17.05
N ARG A 122 1.81 -2.39 -17.70
CA ARG A 122 0.74 -2.35 -18.74
C ARG A 122 -0.61 -1.87 -18.21
N ASP A 123 -0.80 -1.97 -16.90
CA ASP A 123 -1.97 -1.45 -16.21
C ASP A 123 -1.48 -0.43 -15.16
N PRO A 124 -1.48 0.87 -15.53
CA PRO A 124 -0.93 1.91 -14.67
C PRO A 124 -1.76 2.15 -13.40
N SER A 125 -2.95 1.56 -13.30
CA SER A 125 -3.86 1.74 -12.18
C SER A 125 -3.51 0.89 -10.96
N ILE A 126 -2.82 -0.24 -11.16
CA ILE A 126 -2.61 -1.27 -10.13
C ILE A 126 -1.77 -0.74 -8.98
N ILE A 127 -0.63 -0.11 -9.29
CA ILE A 127 0.33 0.30 -8.26
C ILE A 127 -0.21 1.50 -7.46
N PRO A 128 -0.73 2.57 -8.09
CA PRO A 128 -1.31 3.70 -7.34
C PRO A 128 -2.50 3.30 -6.47
N SER A 129 -3.36 2.38 -6.91
CA SER A 129 -4.52 1.94 -6.12
C SER A 129 -4.14 1.13 -4.86
N PHE A 130 -2.93 0.58 -4.81
CA PHE A 130 -2.48 -0.27 -3.70
C PHE A 130 -1.89 0.52 -2.52
N VAL A 131 -1.23 1.65 -2.79
CA VAL A 131 -0.46 2.41 -1.79
C VAL A 131 -1.27 2.88 -0.59
N PRO A 132 -2.49 3.41 -0.76
CA PRO A 132 -3.31 3.77 0.40
C PRO A 132 -3.56 2.60 1.33
N LEU A 133 -3.69 1.38 0.78
CA LEU A 133 -4.03 0.17 1.52
C LEU A 133 -2.85 -0.38 2.32
N VAL A 134 -1.61 0.00 2.00
CA VAL A 134 -0.42 -0.44 2.73
C VAL A 134 0.03 0.55 3.79
N THR A 135 -0.56 1.74 3.86
CA THR A 135 -0.13 2.81 4.78
C THR A 135 -0.40 2.43 6.25
N ASP A 136 0.60 2.65 7.11
CA ASP A 136 0.50 2.52 8.57
C ASP A 136 0.84 3.86 9.26
N ALA A 137 0.43 4.01 10.53
CA ALA A 137 0.78 5.18 11.33
C ALA A 137 2.29 5.43 11.39
N LYS A 138 3.12 4.38 11.41
CA LYS A 138 4.57 4.50 11.50
C LYS A 138 5.27 4.68 10.15
N THR A 139 4.53 4.87 9.05
CA THR A 139 5.10 5.10 7.71
C THR A 139 4.72 6.46 7.11
N GLN A 140 4.20 7.36 7.93
CA GLN A 140 3.76 8.69 7.47
C GLN A 140 4.91 9.55 6.93
N ASP A 141 6.12 9.34 7.45
CA ASP A 141 7.34 9.97 6.95
C ASP A 141 7.58 9.70 5.46
N LEU A 142 7.04 8.59 4.93
CA LEU A 142 7.17 8.19 3.53
C LEU A 142 6.04 8.72 2.63
N LEU A 143 4.91 9.18 3.20
CA LEU A 143 3.75 9.62 2.41
C LEU A 143 4.06 10.79 1.48
N PRO A 144 4.78 11.85 1.88
CA PRO A 144 5.10 12.95 0.97
C PRO A 144 5.86 12.48 -0.27
N GLN A 145 6.83 11.59 -0.09
CA GLN A 145 7.61 11.04 -1.20
C GLN A 145 6.76 10.09 -2.06
N ALA A 146 5.93 9.25 -1.45
CA ALA A 146 5.00 8.38 -2.17
C ALA A 146 4.02 9.21 -3.03
N MET A 147 3.46 10.30 -2.50
CA MET A 147 2.60 11.22 -3.26
C MET A 147 3.35 11.85 -4.43
N GLN A 148 4.57 12.33 -4.22
CA GLN A 148 5.40 12.91 -5.29
C GLN A 148 5.66 11.92 -6.42
N CYS A 149 6.05 10.68 -6.08
CA CYS A 149 6.22 9.60 -7.05
C CYS A 149 4.93 9.29 -7.80
N THR A 150 3.79 9.24 -7.09
CA THR A 150 2.46 9.00 -7.69
C THR A 150 2.09 10.09 -8.69
N VAL A 151 2.32 11.36 -8.36
CA VAL A 151 2.05 12.49 -9.27
C VAL A 151 2.96 12.44 -10.50
N LYS A 152 4.27 12.20 -10.32
CA LYS A 152 5.22 12.08 -11.44
C LYS A 152 4.81 10.94 -12.38
N TYR A 153 4.56 9.76 -11.81
CA TYR A 153 4.11 8.58 -12.54
C TYR A 153 2.81 8.85 -13.31
N GLY A 154 1.80 9.36 -12.61
CA GLY A 154 0.52 9.69 -13.21
C GLY A 154 0.65 10.68 -14.37
N TRP A 155 1.45 11.73 -14.21
CA TRP A 155 1.67 12.70 -15.28
C TRP A 155 2.30 12.07 -16.52
N CYS A 156 3.32 11.23 -16.36
CA CYS A 156 3.93 10.51 -17.49
C CYS A 156 2.92 9.60 -18.17
N THR A 157 2.19 8.77 -17.42
CA THR A 157 1.19 7.87 -17.98
C THR A 157 0.08 8.61 -18.73
N LEU A 158 -0.41 9.73 -18.20
CA LEU A 158 -1.48 10.51 -18.84
C LEU A 158 -1.04 11.16 -20.15
N LEU A 159 0.24 11.50 -20.30
CA LEU A 159 0.76 12.07 -21.56
C LEU A 159 0.83 11.04 -22.69
N ASP A 160 0.96 9.76 -22.34
CA ASP A 160 1.11 8.66 -23.30
C ASP A 160 -0.20 7.93 -23.60
N GLU A 161 -1.28 8.20 -22.84
CA GLU A 161 -2.59 7.59 -23.07
C GLU A 161 -3.43 8.40 -24.08
N TYR A 162 -3.85 7.74 -25.15
CA TYR A 162 -4.59 8.35 -26.25
C TYR A 162 -6.08 7.99 -26.23
N GLU A 163 -6.47 6.95 -25.49
CA GLU A 163 -7.86 6.54 -25.37
C GLU A 163 -8.55 7.29 -24.22
N ALA A 164 -9.58 8.08 -24.56
CA ALA A 164 -10.28 8.94 -23.60
C ALA A 164 -10.86 8.17 -22.39
N ASP A 165 -11.45 7.00 -22.62
CA ASP A 165 -12.03 6.18 -21.54
C ASP A 165 -10.96 5.66 -20.57
N LYS A 166 -9.78 5.29 -21.10
CA LYS A 166 -8.64 4.86 -20.28
C LYS A 166 -8.04 6.03 -19.51
N LEU A 167 -7.95 7.19 -20.16
CA LEU A 167 -7.48 8.42 -19.54
C LEU A 167 -8.35 8.81 -18.34
N GLU A 168 -9.68 8.79 -18.49
CA GLU A 168 -10.62 9.08 -17.40
C GLU A 168 -10.44 8.12 -16.22
N ALA A 169 -10.39 6.80 -16.50
CA ALA A 169 -10.16 5.79 -15.48
C ALA A 169 -8.83 5.96 -14.74
N LEU A 170 -7.77 6.35 -15.46
CA LEU A 170 -6.46 6.61 -14.86
C LEU A 170 -6.47 7.84 -13.96
N VAL A 171 -7.10 8.94 -14.41
CA VAL A 171 -7.26 10.16 -13.60
C VAL A 171 -8.01 9.82 -12.32
N ASP A 172 -9.10 9.05 -12.40
CA ASP A 172 -9.87 8.64 -11.23
C ASP A 172 -9.04 7.84 -10.23
N VAL A 173 -8.23 6.91 -10.73
CA VAL A 173 -7.37 6.08 -9.86
C VAL A 173 -6.26 6.90 -9.21
N ILE A 174 -5.57 7.75 -9.97
CA ILE A 174 -4.49 8.59 -9.45
C ILE A 174 -5.04 9.58 -8.42
N CYS A 175 -6.10 10.30 -8.77
CA CYS A 175 -6.74 11.27 -7.87
C CYS A 175 -7.33 10.60 -6.64
N GLY A 176 -7.97 9.43 -6.80
CA GLY A 176 -8.50 8.64 -5.70
C GLY A 176 -7.41 8.19 -4.73
N SER A 177 -6.29 7.69 -5.25
CA SER A 177 -5.13 7.29 -4.44
C SER A 177 -4.53 8.47 -3.67
N LEU A 178 -4.28 9.59 -4.35
CA LEU A 178 -3.79 10.82 -3.72
C LEU A 178 -4.74 11.33 -2.63
N SER A 179 -6.05 11.31 -2.88
CA SER A 179 -7.06 11.73 -1.91
C SER A 179 -7.01 10.89 -0.63
N LEU A 180 -6.87 9.56 -0.77
CA LEU A 180 -6.76 8.67 0.38
C LEU A 180 -5.46 8.89 1.16
N MET A 181 -4.34 9.09 0.47
CA MET A 181 -3.06 9.40 1.14
C MET A 181 -3.14 10.75 1.88
N ILE A 182 -3.75 11.78 1.28
CA ILE A 182 -3.94 13.10 1.91
C ILE A 182 -4.85 12.97 3.13
N PHE A 183 -5.97 12.24 3.00
CA PHE A 183 -6.89 12.00 4.11
C PHE A 183 -6.18 11.32 5.28
N THR A 184 -5.36 10.29 4.98
CA THR A 184 -4.56 9.60 5.98
C THR A 184 -3.63 10.57 6.69
N LEU A 185 -2.86 11.37 5.95
CA LEU A 185 -1.98 12.39 6.53
C LEU A 185 -2.74 13.41 7.40
N ALA A 186 -3.89 13.89 6.93
CA ALA A 186 -4.72 14.88 7.63
C ALA A 186 -5.31 14.34 8.95
N GLN A 187 -5.77 13.09 8.97
CA GLN A 187 -6.26 12.45 10.19
C GLN A 187 -5.20 12.45 11.29
N TYR A 188 -3.94 12.19 10.94
CA TYR A 188 -2.86 12.18 11.91
C TYR A 188 -2.43 13.56 12.39
N LEU A 189 -2.38 14.56 11.50
CA LEU A 189 -2.14 15.94 11.92
C LEU A 189 -3.20 16.40 12.92
N LEU A 190 -4.47 16.03 12.71
CA LEU A 190 -5.56 16.32 13.63
C LEU A 190 -5.42 15.59 14.97
N HIS A 191 -5.05 14.31 14.96
CA HIS A 191 -4.82 13.54 16.20
C HIS A 191 -3.60 14.07 17.01
N GLY A 192 -2.50 14.40 16.33
CA GLY A 192 -1.32 14.98 17.00
C GLY A 192 -1.61 16.33 17.67
N LEU A 193 -2.47 17.15 17.06
CA LEU A 193 -2.91 18.42 17.66
C LEU A 193 -3.80 18.21 18.89
N GLN A 194 -4.60 17.14 18.93
CA GLN A 194 -5.44 16.80 20.09
C GLN A 194 -4.62 16.29 21.29
N GLU A 195 -3.55 15.52 21.05
CA GLU A 195 -2.64 15.06 22.11
C GLU A 195 -1.84 16.22 22.73
N VAL A 196 -1.37 17.16 21.91
CA VAL A 196 -0.71 18.39 22.38
C VAL A 196 -1.68 19.29 23.17
N GLY A 197 -2.96 19.34 22.76
CA GLY A 197 -4.01 20.06 23.49
C GLY A 197 -4.30 19.46 24.88
N SER A 198 -4.23 18.14 25.04
CA SER A 198 -4.47 17.46 26.32
C SER A 198 -3.27 17.52 27.27
N ALA A 199 -2.05 17.53 26.75
CA ALA A 199 -0.82 17.67 27.55
C ALA A 199 -0.65 19.06 28.20
N ASN A 200 -1.37 20.08 27.71
CA ASN A 200 -1.34 21.44 28.25
C ASN A 200 -2.35 21.68 29.40
N HIS A 201 -3.14 20.67 29.80
CA HIS A 201 -3.90 20.74 31.05
C HIS A 201 -3.02 20.35 32.25
N VAL A 202 -1.99 21.16 32.51
CA VAL A 202 -1.33 21.19 33.81
C VAL A 202 -2.29 21.89 34.77
N THR A 203 -2.86 21.12 35.70
CA THR A 203 -3.59 21.65 36.85
C THR A 203 -2.73 22.73 37.53
N PRO A 204 -3.24 23.96 37.73
CA PRO A 204 -2.48 24.98 38.43
C PRO A 204 -2.18 24.49 39.85
N PRO A 205 -0.98 24.78 40.40
CA PRO A 205 -0.66 24.40 41.76
C PRO A 205 -1.64 25.09 42.72
N ALA A 206 -2.11 24.35 43.72
CA ALA A 206 -2.97 24.87 44.75
C ALA A 206 -2.31 26.11 45.41
N PRO A 207 -3.08 27.17 45.69
CA PRO A 207 -2.54 28.37 46.31
C PRO A 207 -1.94 28.02 47.67
N SER A 208 -0.66 28.37 47.83
CA SER A 208 0.12 28.22 49.06
C SER A 208 -0.53 28.99 50.20
N GLU A 209 -0.87 28.30 51.29
CA GLU A 209 -1.17 28.93 52.57
C GLU A 209 0.09 29.66 53.08
N PHE A 210 0.06 30.99 52.97
CA PHE A 210 0.99 31.89 53.63
C PHE A 210 0.79 31.75 55.15
N ASN A 211 1.75 31.15 55.84
CA ASN A 211 1.85 31.23 57.29
C ASN A 211 3.18 31.91 57.63
N CYS A 212 3.14 33.22 57.87
CA CYS A 212 4.26 33.98 58.39
C CYS A 212 3.93 34.39 59.82
N PRO A 213 4.66 33.90 60.85
CA PRO A 213 4.52 34.36 62.21
C PRO A 213 5.32 35.67 62.37
N TYR A 214 4.82 36.62 63.17
CA TYR A 214 5.57 37.53 64.05
C TYR A 214 4.74 38.78 64.34
N ASN A 215 4.03 38.76 65.47
CA ASN A 215 3.69 39.95 66.24
C ASN A 215 4.68 40.00 67.42
N ALA A 216 5.61 40.96 67.40
CA ALA A 216 6.25 41.49 68.59
C ALA A 216 6.86 42.87 68.29
N PHE A 217 6.30 43.87 68.98
CA PHE A 217 6.67 45.29 69.09
C PHE A 217 6.23 46.24 67.98
#